data_AF-A0A8J4UME7-F1
#
_entry.id   AF-A0A8J4UME7-F1
#
_cell.length_a   1.000
_cell.length_b   1.000
_cell.length_c   1.000
_cell.angle_alpha   90.00
_cell.angle_beta   90.00
_cell.angle_gamma   90.00
#
_symmetry.space_group_name_H-M   'P 1'
#
loop_
_entity.id
_entity.type
_entity.pdbx_description
1 polymer ?
#
loop_
_entity_poly.entity_id
_entity_poly.type
_entity_poly.pdbx_seq_one_letter_code
_entity_poly.pdbx_strand_id
1 'polypeptide(L)' 'VSEYKVWSSIPLGRVLLVRLEMKKSEILKSEDNWFCRYARVTPLGGERTQTFPCYRWLLENDKLEIRDGT' A
#
# COMPACT_ATOMS: atom_id res chain seq x y z
N VAL A 1 -0.42 -12.13 5.29
CA VAL A 1 0.42 -11.07 4.68
C VAL A 1 0.53 -11.42 3.22
N SER A 2 0.28 -10.49 2.31
CA SER A 2 0.28 -10.73 0.86
C SER A 2 1.43 -9.97 0.22
N GLU A 3 2.03 -10.56 -0.81
CA GLU A 3 3.18 -9.99 -1.52
C GLU A 3 2.86 -9.88 -3.02
N TYR A 4 3.27 -8.78 -3.62
CA TYR A 4 2.98 -8.45 -5.02
C TYR A 4 4.21 -7.89 -5.70
N LYS A 5 4.45 -8.28 -6.96
CA LYS A 5 5.46 -7.66 -7.82
C LYS A 5 4.78 -6.61 -8.69
N VAL A 6 5.24 -5.38 -8.59
CA VAL A 6 4.73 -4.23 -9.35
C VAL A 6 5.86 -3.60 -10.14
N TRP A 7 5.54 -3.09 -11.33
CA TRP A 7 6.48 -2.42 -12.24
C TRP A 7 6.06 -0.97 -12.43
N SER A 8 7.04 -0.07 -12.44
CA SER A 8 6.86 1.33 -12.81
C SER A 8 7.46 1.56 -14.19
N SER A 9 6.79 2.36 -15.03
CA SER A 9 7.31 2.75 -16.35
C SER A 9 8.52 3.68 -16.25
N ILE A 10 8.69 4.35 -15.11
CA ILE A 10 9.80 5.25 -14.82
C ILE A 10 10.47 4.90 -13.49
N PRO A 11 11.78 5.18 -13.33
CA PRO A 11 12.46 5.08 -12.03
C PRO A 11 11.83 6.05 -11.04
N LEU A 12 11.28 5.53 -9.93
CA LEU A 12 10.66 6.34 -8.87
C LEU A 12 11.68 6.83 -7.84
N GLY A 13 12.91 6.28 -7.85
CA GLY A 13 13.90 6.51 -6.81
C GLY A 13 13.40 6.05 -5.43
N ARG A 14 13.78 6.79 -4.38
CA ARG A 14 13.28 6.52 -3.02
C ARG A 14 11.78 6.80 -2.93
N VAL A 15 11.00 5.79 -2.56
CA VAL A 15 9.56 5.92 -2.33
C VAL A 15 9.28 6.76 -1.08
N LEU A 16 8.57 7.87 -1.24
CA LEU A 16 8.23 8.78 -0.15
C LEU A 16 6.84 8.54 0.44
N LEU A 17 5.94 7.97 -0.36
CA LEU A 17 4.53 7.83 -0.03
C LEU A 17 3.97 6.55 -0.64
N VAL A 18 3.18 5.82 0.14
CA VAL A 18 2.31 4.75 -0.36
C VAL A 18 0.87 5.22 -0.23
N ARG A 19 0.15 5.24 -1.36
CA ARG A 19 -1.29 5.52 -1.39
C ARG A 19 -2.06 4.21 -1.54
N LEU A 20 -2.92 3.90 -0.59
CA LEU A 20 -3.86 2.77 -0.64
C LEU A 20 -5.27 3.32 -0.85
N GLU A 21 -6.01 2.71 -1.78
CA GLU A 21 -7.40 3.04 -2.08
C GLU A 21 -8.21 1.75 -2.11
N MET A 22 -9.28 1.69 -1.32
CA MET A 22 -10.22 0.56 -1.38
C MET A 22 -11.35 0.89 -2.34
N LYS A 23 -11.35 0.26 -3.52
CA LYS A 23 -12.42 0.39 -4.50
C LYS A 23 -13.42 -0.74 -4.35
N LYS A 24 -14.70 -0.38 -4.23
CA LYS A 24 -15.78 -1.36 -4.34
C LYS A 24 -15.95 -1.74 -5.80
N SER A 25 -15.86 -3.04 -6.08
CA SER A 25 -16.35 -3.57 -7.34
C SER A 25 -17.85 -3.81 -7.17
N GLU A 26 -18.67 -3.39 -8.14
CA GLU A 26 -20.12 -3.66 -8.14
C GLU A 26 -20.44 -5.17 -8.06
N ILE A 27 -19.45 -6.01 -8.41
CA ILE A 27 -19.52 -7.47 -8.39
C ILE A 27 -19.13 -8.04 -7.01
N LEU A 28 -18.19 -7.40 -6.30
CA LEU A 28 -17.85 -7.77 -4.92
C LEU A 28 -18.67 -6.91 -3.94
N LYS A 29 -19.88 -7.36 -3.64
CA LYS A 29 -20.68 -6.86 -2.50
C LYS A 29 -20.12 -7.34 -1.15
N SER A 30 -18.81 -7.27 -0.93
CA SER A 30 -18.25 -7.56 0.39
C SER A 30 -17.99 -6.25 1.12
N GLU A 31 -18.58 -6.10 2.31
CA GLU A 31 -18.28 -5.03 3.26
C GLU A 31 -17.05 -5.41 4.10
N ASP A 32 -16.01 -5.96 3.47
CA ASP A 32 -14.82 -6.36 4.20
C ASP A 32 -13.96 -5.14 4.49
N ASN A 33 -14.20 -4.54 5.65
CA ASN A 33 -13.29 -3.55 6.23
C ASN A 33 -11.88 -4.14 6.31
N TRP A 34 -10.88 -3.40 5.85
CA TRP A 34 -9.51 -3.91 5.81
C TRP A 34 -8.62 -3.19 6.82
N PHE A 35 -8.12 -3.92 7.81
CA PHE A 35 -7.14 -3.38 8.75
C PHE A 35 -5.74 -3.38 8.12
N CYS A 36 -5.27 -2.20 7.66
CA CYS A 36 -3.89 -2.06 7.23
C CYS A 36 -2.98 -1.99 8.46
N ARG A 37 -2.08 -2.98 8.60
CA ARG A 37 -0.98 -2.93 9.59
C ARG A 37 0.18 -2.11 9.08
N TYR A 38 0.71 -2.47 7.91
CA TYR A 38 1.82 -1.80 7.25
C TYR A 38 1.83 -2.16 5.76
N ALA A 39 2.48 -1.33 4.96
CA ALA A 39 2.96 -1.68 3.63
C ALA A 39 4.50 -1.74 3.64
N ARG A 40 5.08 -2.68 2.90
CA ARG A 40 6.53 -2.78 2.71
C ARG A 40 6.85 -2.70 1.23
N VAL A 41 7.83 -1.87 0.89
CA VAL A 41 8.32 -1.72 -0.49
C VAL A 41 9.77 -2.15 -0.53
N THR A 42 10.04 -3.21 -1.29
CA THR A 42 11.40 -3.72 -1.54
C THR A 42 11.75 -3.43 -3.00
N PRO A 43 12.66 -2.48 -3.27
CA PRO A 43 13.14 -2.26 -4.64
C PRO A 43 13.93 -3.47 -5.13
N LEU A 44 13.74 -3.85 -6.40
CA LEU A 44 14.45 -4.99 -7.00
C LEU A 44 15.94 -4.71 -7.27
N GLY A 45 16.39 -3.45 -7.14
CA GLY A 45 17.76 -3.00 -7.38
C GLY A 45 18.72 -3.10 -6.19
N GLY A 46 18.36 -3.83 -5.13
CA GLY A 46 19.21 -4.01 -3.95
C GLY A 46 19.18 -2.86 -2.94
N GLU A 47 18.32 -1.86 -3.16
CA GLU A 47 18.05 -0.83 -2.15
C GLU A 47 17.32 -1.41 -0.93
N ARG A 48 17.43 -0.71 0.21
CA ARG A 48 16.83 -1.13 1.48
C ARG A 48 15.30 -1.16 1.39
N THR A 49 14.69 -2.22 1.92
CA THR A 49 13.24 -2.27 2.10
C THR A 49 12.75 -1.13 3.00
N GLN A 50 11.75 -0.39 2.52
CA GLN A 50 11.08 0.69 3.25
C GLN A 50 9.78 0.16 3.88
N THR A 51 9.47 0.62 5.10
CA THR A 51 8.27 0.22 5.84
C THR A 51 7.38 1.42 6.09
N PHE A 52 6.12 1.29 5.68
CA PHE A 52 5.10 2.34 5.75
C PHE A 52 4.02 1.87 6.74
N PRO A 53 4.09 2.25 8.03
CA PRO A 53 3.13 1.81 9.04
C PRO A 53 1.76 2.50 8.87
N CYS A 54 0.68 1.71 8.91
CA CYS A 54 -0.70 2.18 8.78
C CYS A 54 -1.46 2.19 10.12
N TYR A 55 -1.47 1.02 10.78
CA TYR A 55 -2.24 0.67 11.98
C TYR A 55 -3.68 1.23 12.05
N ARG A 56 -4.44 1.14 10.94
CA ARG A 56 -5.82 1.64 10.87
C ARG A 56 -6.69 0.82 9.93
N TRP A 57 -8.00 0.90 10.17
CA TRP A 57 -9.01 0.38 9.26
C TRP A 57 -9.12 1.29 8.02
N LEU A 58 -9.21 0.68 6.85
CA LEU A 58 -9.66 1.29 5.60
C LEU A 58 -11.11 0.86 5.39
N LEU A 59 -11.98 1.85 5.24
CA LEU A 59 -13.39 1.68 4.95
C LEU A 59 -13.66 1.84 3.45
N GLU A 60 -14.89 1.58 3.03
CA GLU A 60 -15.29 1.70 1.63
C GLU A 60 -15.01 3.12 1.09
N ASN A 61 -14.36 3.20 -0.09
CA ASN A 61 -13.97 4.44 -0.75
C ASN A 61 -12.94 5.29 0.03
N ASP A 62 -12.33 4.76 1.09
CA ASP A 62 -11.25 5.44 1.78
C ASP A 62 -9.98 5.49 0.95
N LYS A 63 -9.28 6.62 1.09
CA LYS A 63 -7.93 6.85 0.58
C LYS A 63 -7.01 7.06 1.76
N LEU A 64 -5.96 6.25 1.85
CA LEU A 64 -4.95 6.35 2.87
C LEU A 64 -3.60 6.66 2.24
N GLU A 65 -2.99 7.76 2.68
CA GLU A 65 -1.63 8.15 2.32
C GLU A 65 -0.71 7.87 3.50
N ILE A 66 0.30 7.03 3.28
CA ILE A 66 1.18 6.49 4.33
C ILE A 66 2.61 6.92 4.03
N ARG A 67 3.27 7.47 5.04
CA ARG A 67 4.67 7.86 4.98
C ARG A 67 5.57 6.79 5.58
N ASP A 68 6.85 6.84 5.24
CA ASP A 68 7.87 5.97 5.81
C ASP A 68 7.89 6.16 7.34
N GLY A 69 8.06 5.06 8.08
CA GLY A 69 8.13 5.05 9.55
C GLY A 69 9.55 5.13 10.12
N THR A 70 10.55 5.39 9.28
CA THR A 70 11.94 5.66 9.69
C THR A 70 12.19 7.12 10.04
#